data_AF-A0A534ADK3-F1
#
_entry.id   AF-A0A534ADK3-F1
#
_cell.length_a   1.000
_cell.length_b   1.000
_cell.length_c   1.000
_cell.angle_alpha   90.00
_cell.angle_beta   90.00
_cell.angle_gamma   90.00
#
_symmetry.space_group_name_H-M   'P 1'
#
loop_
_entity.id
_entity.type
_entity.pdbx_description
1 polymer ?
#
loop_
_entity_poly.entity_id
_entity_poly.type
_entity_poly.pdbx_seq_one_letter_code
_entity_poly.pdbx_strand_id
1 'polypeptide(L)' 'MLAALSASSLPAQQVINAFRAAGAITPETAQRYHPRSRMEEDAFENLLRLEIIRQPTRGRYYLDERSLQKVRRQGLAPWL' A
#
# COMPACT_ATOMS: atom_id res chain seq x y z
N MET A 1 -26.72 -15.55 -6.01
CA MET A 1 -26.83 -14.13 -5.62
C MET A 1 -25.47 -13.69 -5.09
N LEU A 2 -24.57 -13.24 -5.98
CA LEU A 2 -23.22 -12.77 -5.63
C LEU A 2 -23.28 -11.25 -5.45
N ALA A 3 -23.89 -10.81 -4.35
CA ALA A 3 -23.99 -9.41 -4.01
C ALA A 3 -23.33 -9.21 -2.64
N ALA A 4 -22.44 -8.21 -2.56
CA ALA A 4 -21.59 -7.82 -1.43
C ALA A 4 -20.30 -8.63 -1.28
N LEU A 5 -19.19 -8.10 -1.81
CA LEU A 5 -17.84 -8.15 -1.20
C LEU A 5 -16.77 -7.34 -1.99
N SER A 6 -17.11 -6.71 -3.11
CA SER A 6 -16.15 -5.89 -3.91
C SER A 6 -16.03 -4.42 -3.48
N ALA A 7 -16.45 -4.06 -2.26
CA ALA A 7 -16.50 -2.66 -1.78
C ALA A 7 -15.33 -2.25 -0.86
N SER A 8 -14.47 -3.18 -0.49
CA SER A 8 -13.44 -2.96 0.54
C SER A 8 -12.04 -2.98 -0.08
N SER A 9 -11.54 -1.82 -0.56
CA SER A 9 -10.08 -1.50 -0.60
C SER A 9 -9.68 -0.10 -1.06
N LEU A 10 -10.62 0.73 -1.52
CA LEU A 10 -10.37 2.02 -2.17
C LEU A 10 -9.23 2.86 -1.53
N PRO A 11 -9.12 2.97 -0.19
CA PRO A 11 -8.01 3.67 0.46
C PRO A 11 -6.63 3.04 0.22
N ALA A 12 -6.49 1.72 0.29
CA ALA A 12 -5.20 1.06 0.07
C ALA A 12 -4.75 1.16 -1.40
N GLN A 13 -5.70 1.07 -2.33
CA GLN A 13 -5.42 1.30 -3.74
C GLN A 13 -4.98 2.75 -4.00
N GLN A 14 -5.60 3.72 -3.32
CA GLN A 14 -5.19 5.13 -3.38
C GLN A 14 -3.77 5.33 -2.87
N VAL A 15 -3.41 4.73 -1.74
CA VAL A 15 -2.04 4.78 -1.20
C VAL A 15 -1.05 4.19 -2.22
N ILE A 16 -1.29 2.98 -2.72
CA ILE A 16 -0.43 2.32 -3.71
C ILE A 16 -0.26 3.18 -4.97
N ASN A 17 -1.36 3.73 -5.48
CA ASN A 17 -1.33 4.60 -6.65
C ASN A 17 -0.56 5.90 -6.37
N ALA A 18 -0.65 6.46 -5.17
CA ALA A 18 0.11 7.64 -4.79
C ALA A 18 1.62 7.36 -4.77
N PHE A 19 2.06 6.21 -4.24
CA PHE A 19 3.47 5.81 -4.28
C PHE A 19 3.97 5.58 -5.71
N ARG A 20 3.18 4.90 -6.56
CA ARG A 20 3.51 4.72 -7.98
C ARG A 20 3.59 6.04 -8.74
N ALA A 21 2.61 6.91 -8.56
CA ALA A 21 2.57 8.21 -9.23
C ALA A 21 3.76 9.09 -8.83
N ALA A 22 4.24 8.96 -7.60
CA ALA A 22 5.42 9.65 -7.12
C ALA A 22 6.75 8.97 -7.50
N GLY A 23 6.71 7.77 -8.11
CA GLY A 23 7.91 6.98 -8.44
C GLY A 23 8.62 6.38 -7.23
N ALA A 24 8.01 6.39 -6.05
CA ALA A 24 8.57 5.89 -4.81
C ALA A 24 8.39 4.37 -4.70
N ILE A 25 9.06 3.63 -5.58
CA ILE A 25 8.91 2.16 -5.75
C ILE A 25 10.19 1.38 -5.42
N THR A 26 11.27 2.07 -5.03
CA THR A 26 12.53 1.47 -4.60
C THR A 26 13.06 2.18 -3.35
N PRO A 27 14.02 1.57 -2.61
CA PRO A 27 14.64 2.23 -1.45
C PRO A 27 15.24 3.60 -1.76
N GLU A 28 15.87 3.76 -2.94
CA GLU A 28 16.54 4.99 -3.37
C GLU A 28 15.54 6.11 -3.71
N THR A 29 14.34 5.73 -4.15
CA THR A 29 13.24 6.64 -4.49
C THR A 29 12.27 6.86 -3.32
N ALA A 30 12.56 6.28 -2.16
CA ALA A 30 11.71 6.39 -0.98
C ALA A 30 11.47 7.85 -0.60
N GLN A 31 10.25 8.20 -0.18
CA GLN A 31 9.88 9.57 0.13
C GLN A 31 8.95 9.66 1.32
N ARG A 32 8.69 10.88 1.79
CA ARG A 32 7.69 11.10 2.85
C ARG A 32 6.30 10.86 2.28
N TYR A 33 5.45 10.26 3.10
CA TYR A 33 4.04 10.05 2.78
C TYR A 33 3.20 10.62 3.91
N HIS A 34 2.15 11.37 3.55
CA HIS A 34 1.24 11.97 4.52
C HIS A 34 -0.19 11.55 4.12
N PRO A 35 -0.81 10.63 4.86
CA PRO A 35 -2.19 10.23 4.63
C PRO A 35 -3.13 11.44 4.69
N ARG A 36 -4.10 11.52 3.78
CA ARG A 36 -5.05 12.66 3.73
C ARG A 36 -6.29 12.45 4.59
N SER A 37 -6.50 11.23 5.07
CA SER A 37 -7.65 10.85 5.89
C SER A 37 -7.28 9.71 6.83
N ARG A 38 -8.09 9.49 7.88
CA ARG A 38 -7.91 8.35 8.79
C ARG A 38 -8.00 7.00 8.07
N MET A 39 -8.89 6.87 7.09
CA MET A 39 -9.01 5.64 6.31
C MET A 39 -7.75 5.35 5.48
N GLU A 40 -7.10 6.40 4.97
CA GLU A 40 -5.85 6.30 4.24
C GLU A 40 -4.66 5.99 5.18
N GLU A 41 -4.69 6.54 6.40
CA GLU A 41 -3.73 6.24 7.47
C GLU A 41 -3.81 4.77 7.88
N ASP A 42 -5.00 4.26 8.17
CA ASP A 42 -5.23 2.85 8.49
C ASP A 42 -4.77 1.93 7.35
N ALA A 43 -5.04 2.32 6.10
CA ALA A 43 -4.59 1.57 4.94
C ALA A 43 -3.07 1.59 4.79
N PHE A 44 -2.44 2.74 4.98
CA PHE A 44 -1.00 2.91 4.95
C PHE A 44 -0.31 2.07 6.04
N GLU A 45 -0.82 2.08 7.27
CA GLU A 45 -0.31 1.24 8.36
C GLU A 45 -0.45 -0.26 8.06
N ASN A 46 -1.58 -0.68 7.48
CA ASN A 46 -1.76 -2.08 7.09
C ASN A 46 -0.78 -2.49 5.98
N LEU A 47 -0.53 -1.62 4.99
CA LEU A 47 0.45 -1.87 3.94
C LEU A 47 1.88 -1.91 4.49
N LEU A 48 2.20 -1.16 5.55
CA LEU A 48 3.45 -1.26 6.29
C LEU A 48 3.59 -2.61 7.00
N ARG A 49 2.55 -3.05 7.73
CA ARG A 49 2.54 -4.34 8.44
C ARG A 49 2.69 -5.54 7.50
N LEU A 50 2.16 -5.43 6.28
CA LEU A 50 2.28 -6.45 5.22
C LEU A 50 3.61 -6.35 4.44
N GLU A 51 4.50 -5.44 4.82
CA GLU A 51 5.76 -5.15 4.12
C GLU A 51 5.60 -4.79 2.63
N ILE A 52 4.40 -4.35 2.23
CA ILE A 52 4.12 -3.84 0.88
C ILE A 52 4.68 -2.42 0.75
N ILE A 53 4.51 -1.61 1.80
CA ILE A 53 5.24 -0.37 1.96
C ILE A 53 6.37 -0.63 2.94
N ARG A 54 7.56 -0.14 2.64
CA ARG A 54 8.77 -0.35 3.46
C ARG A 54 9.44 0.97 3.80
N GLN A 55 10.10 1.00 4.95
CA GLN A 55 10.78 2.18 5.48
C GLN A 55 12.31 1.97 5.50
N PRO A 56 13.04 2.33 4.43
CA PRO A 56 14.49 2.14 4.39
C PRO A 56 15.23 3.13 5.29
N THR A 57 14.63 4.28 5.57
CA THR A 57 15.13 5.28 6.52
C THR A 57 13.95 5.88 7.25
N ARG A 58 14.14 6.24 8.52
CA ARG A 58 13.07 6.82 9.35
C ARG A 58 12.36 7.97 8.63
N GLY A 59 11.04 7.83 8.48
CA GLY A 59 10.13 8.79 7.83
C GLY A 59 10.13 8.78 6.30
N ARG A 60 10.89 7.90 5.63
CA ARG A 60 10.83 7.71 4.17
C ARG A 60 10.29 6.33 3.85
N TYR A 61 9.43 6.25 2.85
CA TYR A 61 8.71 5.04 2.50
C TYR A 61 8.77 4.80 1.00
N TYR A 62 8.78 3.54 0.59
CA TYR A 62 8.59 3.15 -0.81
C TYR A 62 7.63 1.97 -0.90
N LEU A 63 6.98 1.83 -2.05
CA LEU A 63 6.18 0.67 -2.42
C LEU A 63 7.10 -0.43 -2.93
N ASP A 64 7.19 -1.55 -2.22
CA ASP A 64 7.85 -2.75 -2.72
C ASP A 64 6.88 -3.54 -3.62
N GLU A 65 7.01 -3.33 -4.93
CA GLU A 65 6.16 -4.01 -5.91
C GLU A 65 6.33 -5.54 -5.89
N ARG A 66 7.48 -6.06 -5.48
CA ARG A 66 7.67 -7.52 -5.37
C ARG A 66 6.87 -8.07 -4.20
N SER A 67 6.93 -7.40 -3.05
CA SER A 67 6.13 -7.77 -1.87
C SER A 67 4.63 -7.65 -2.18
N LEU A 68 4.20 -6.61 -2.90
CA LEU A 68 2.81 -6.47 -3.36
C LEU A 68 2.35 -7.66 -4.21
N GLN A 69 3.14 -8.05 -5.22
CA GLN A 69 2.80 -9.20 -6.07
C GLN A 69 2.77 -10.52 -5.31
N LYS A 70 3.67 -10.69 -4.33
CA LYS A 70 3.70 -11.87 -3.46
C LYS A 70 2.42 -11.95 -2.62
N VAL A 71 2.03 -10.87 -1.95
CA VAL A 71 0.80 -10.81 -1.12
C VAL A 71 -0.45 -11.10 -1.95
N ARG A 72 -0.54 -10.56 -3.17
CA ARG A 72 -1.65 -10.85 -4.10
C ARG A 72 -1.72 -12.32 -4.48
N ARG A 73 -0.58 -12.94 -4.84
CA ARG A 73 -0.52 -14.37 -5.20
C ARG A 73 -0.88 -15.29 -4.04
N GLN A 74 -0.56 -14.88 -2.82
CA GLN A 74 -0.87 -15.66 -1.61
C GLN A 74 -2.31 -15.44 -1.12
N GLY A 75 -3.09 -14.53 -1.73
CA GLY A 75 -4.44 -14.20 -1.28
C GLY A 75 -4.48 -13.54 0.10
N LEU A 76 -3.34 -13.04 0.59
CA LEU A 76 -3.21 -12.42 1.92
C LEU A 76 -3.80 -11.01 1.99
N ALA A 77 -4.09 -10.42 0.83
CA ALA A 77 -4.88 -9.21 0.70
C ALA A 77 -6.01 -9.45 -0.31
N PRO A 78 -7.15 -10.04 0.13
CA PRO A 78 -8.31 -10.28 -0.75
C PRO A 78 -8.95 -9.00 -1.30
N TRP A 79 -8.45 -7.84 -0.85
CA TRP A 79 -8.82 -6.50 -1.23
C TRP A 79 -7.85 -5.85 -2.25
N LEU A 80 -6.79 -6.55 -2.70
CA LEU A 80 -5.83 -6.07 -3.73
C LEU A 80 -5.96 -6.77 -5.08
#